data_AF-A0A4Q1FFK0-F1
#
_entry.id   AF-A0A4Q1FFK0-F1
#
_cell.length_a   1.000
_cell.length_b   1.000
_cell.length_c   1.000
_cell.angle_alpha   90.00
_cell.angle_beta   90.00
_cell.angle_gamma   90.00
#
_symmetry.space_group_name_H-M   'P 1'
#
loop_
_entity.id
_entity.type
_entity.pdbx_description
1 polymer ?
#
loop_
_entity_poly.entity_id
_entity_poly.type
_entity_poly.pdbx_seq_one_letter_code
_entity_poly.pdbx_strand_id
1 'polypeptide(L)'
;MKTKHLCLLGLLFFLISYLFFSKILPNFQKPIDFAHWFNLIGACLLLSFNDAFPKNRLNSAASVLTSLGVIAHIGLCTIDFIMSSFGNDETAKAALSNQISNSPSILYPFVVVGPSLLFIGLAVHAFAFVKTDTIKSLMVVFASAAIGFSFFVLKNGICMFLSCLVFVLGLGLLLCKNDIKKVKGNLYI
;
A
#
# COMPACT_ATOMS: atom_id res chain seq x y z
N MET A 1 21.08 5.19 3.06
CA MET A 1 20.00 4.80 4.00
C MET A 1 19.94 3.28 4.07
N LYS A 2 19.76 2.67 5.24
CA LYS A 2 19.49 1.22 5.33
C LYS A 2 18.10 0.93 4.75
N THR A 3 17.93 -0.19 4.03
CA THR A 3 16.65 -0.62 3.41
C THR A 3 15.46 -0.50 4.34
N LYS A 4 15.65 -0.84 5.63
CA LYS A 4 14.63 -0.68 6.67
C LYS A 4 14.07 0.73 6.79
N HIS A 5 14.89 1.77 6.71
CA HIS A 5 14.41 3.14 6.82
C HIS A 5 13.51 3.50 5.63
N LEU A 6 13.83 3.00 4.42
CA LEU A 6 12.97 3.16 3.24
C LEU A 6 11.63 2.46 3.43
N CYS A 7 11.63 1.22 3.96
CA CYS A 7 10.40 0.49 4.24
C CYS A 7 9.52 1.23 5.26
N LEU A 8 10.12 1.68 6.38
CA LEU A 8 9.39 2.40 7.43
C LEU A 8 8.87 3.75 6.94
N LEU A 9 9.66 4.48 6.15
CA LEU A 9 9.25 5.74 5.55
C LEU A 9 8.10 5.52 4.53
N GLY A 10 8.19 4.46 3.74
CA GLY A 10 7.11 4.05 2.83
C GLY A 10 5.82 3.74 3.57
N LEU A 11 5.90 2.92 4.63
CA LEU A 11 4.76 2.62 5.50
C LEU A 11 4.16 3.88 6.13
N LEU A 12 4.99 4.82 6.58
CA LEU A 12 4.54 6.08 7.18
C LEU A 12 3.77 6.93 6.17
N PHE A 13 4.33 7.19 4.98
CA PHE A 13 3.64 7.96 3.95
C PHE A 13 2.36 7.28 3.49
N PHE A 14 2.38 5.95 3.36
CA PHE A 14 1.20 5.18 3.04
C PHE A 14 0.11 5.34 4.11
N LEU A 15 0.45 5.24 5.40
CA LEU A 15 -0.51 5.47 6.49
C LEU A 15 -1.08 6.89 6.50
N ILE A 16 -0.23 7.90 6.27
CA ILE A 16 -0.64 9.30 6.19
C ILE A 16 -1.63 9.51 5.05
N SER A 17 -1.43 8.87 3.89
CA SER A 17 -2.39 8.95 2.78
C SER A 17 -3.78 8.42 3.16
N TYR A 18 -3.83 7.28 3.87
CA TYR A 18 -5.07 6.69 4.36
C TYR A 18 -5.75 7.54 5.44
N LEU A 19 -4.97 8.26 6.25
CA LEU A 19 -5.51 9.26 7.16
C LEU A 19 -6.23 10.38 6.40
N PHE A 20 -5.65 10.88 5.30
CA PHE A 20 -6.34 11.86 4.47
C PHE A 20 -7.59 11.29 3.80
N PHE A 21 -7.54 10.07 3.26
CA PHE A 21 -8.71 9.43 2.65
C PHE A 21 -9.85 9.17 3.65
N SER A 22 -9.53 9.01 4.94
CA SER A 22 -10.53 8.80 5.98
C SER A 22 -11.41 10.03 6.27
N LYS A 23 -11.00 11.23 5.80
CA LYS A 23 -11.67 12.52 6.07
C LYS A 23 -11.85 12.85 7.57
N ILE A 24 -11.05 12.24 8.44
CA ILE A 24 -11.03 12.54 9.89
C ILE A 24 -10.47 13.95 10.15
N LEU A 25 -9.50 14.38 9.34
CA LEU A 25 -8.93 15.72 9.42
C LEU A 25 -9.75 16.73 8.59
N PRO A 26 -9.76 18.01 8.99
CA PRO A 26 -10.27 19.11 8.15
C PRO A 26 -9.66 19.08 6.74
N ASN A 27 -10.38 19.61 5.76
CA ASN A 27 -9.94 19.64 4.36
C ASN A 27 -8.71 20.57 4.16
N PHE A 28 -7.52 20.06 4.48
CA PHE A 28 -6.23 20.67 4.15
C PHE A 28 -5.79 20.36 2.71
N GLN A 29 -6.65 19.73 1.91
CA GLN A 29 -6.37 19.23 0.55
C GLN A 29 -6.43 20.31 -0.55
N LYS A 30 -6.64 21.58 -0.21
CA LYS A 30 -6.54 22.69 -1.17
C LYS A 30 -5.35 23.57 -0.76
N PRO A 31 -4.34 23.77 -1.64
CA PRO A 31 -4.36 23.56 -3.10
C PRO A 31 -3.71 22.26 -3.63
N ILE A 32 -3.05 21.46 -2.78
CA ILE A 32 -2.30 20.26 -3.21
C ILE A 32 -3.02 19.00 -2.73
N ASP A 33 -3.13 18.03 -3.64
CA ASP A 33 -3.68 16.71 -3.35
C ASP A 33 -2.69 15.82 -2.57
N PHE A 34 -2.48 16.19 -1.31
CA PHE A 34 -1.54 15.51 -0.43
C PHE A 34 -1.86 14.02 -0.25
N ALA A 35 -3.14 13.65 -0.31
CA ALA A 35 -3.56 12.26 -0.11
C ALA A 35 -2.93 11.36 -1.19
N HIS A 36 -3.11 11.72 -2.47
CA HIS A 36 -2.56 10.94 -3.57
C HIS A 36 -1.03 11.08 -3.69
N TRP A 37 -0.45 12.23 -3.35
CA TRP A 37 1.02 12.39 -3.28
C TRP A 37 1.67 11.48 -2.24
N PHE A 38 1.13 11.44 -1.03
CA PHE A 38 1.65 10.55 0.02
C PHE A 38 1.41 9.07 -0.34
N ASN A 39 0.29 8.75 -1.00
CA ASN A 39 0.02 7.40 -1.46
C ASN A 39 1.06 6.95 -2.51
N LEU A 40 1.35 7.81 -3.50
CA LEU A 40 2.34 7.55 -4.54
C LEU A 40 3.75 7.34 -3.94
N ILE A 41 4.21 8.29 -3.13
CA ILE A 41 5.55 8.23 -2.51
C ILE A 41 5.64 7.00 -1.60
N GLY A 42 4.59 6.74 -0.81
CA GLY A 42 4.47 5.56 0.04
C GLY A 42 4.61 4.27 -0.77
N ALA A 43 3.79 4.09 -1.79
CA ALA A 43 3.81 2.91 -2.66
C ALA A 43 5.19 2.68 -3.30
N CYS A 44 5.81 3.72 -3.86
CA CYS A 44 7.16 3.61 -4.45
C CYS A 44 8.21 3.15 -3.43
N LEU A 45 8.18 3.71 -2.22
CA LEU A 45 9.12 3.32 -1.16
C LEU A 45 8.86 1.90 -0.63
N LEU A 46 7.61 1.43 -0.65
CA LEU A 46 7.26 0.05 -0.26
C LEU A 46 7.89 -1.01 -1.16
N LEU A 47 8.37 -0.66 -2.36
CA LEU A 47 9.16 -1.55 -3.20
C LEU A 47 10.41 -2.09 -2.48
N SER A 48 10.96 -1.32 -1.54
CA SER A 48 12.12 -1.73 -0.72
C SER A 48 11.87 -2.97 0.15
N PHE A 49 10.61 -3.38 0.37
CA PHE A 49 10.30 -4.64 1.04
C PHE A 49 10.80 -5.87 0.27
N ASN A 50 10.98 -5.76 -1.04
CA ASN A 50 11.54 -6.82 -1.88
C ASN A 50 12.98 -7.20 -1.47
N ASP A 51 13.72 -6.26 -0.87
CA ASP A 51 15.09 -6.47 -0.39
C ASP A 51 15.16 -6.71 1.13
N ALA A 52 14.11 -6.34 1.87
CA ALA A 52 14.07 -6.44 3.32
C ALA A 52 13.84 -7.87 3.83
N PHE A 53 13.09 -8.68 3.08
CA PHE A 53 12.73 -10.04 3.46
C PHE A 53 13.68 -11.10 2.85
N PRO A 54 13.85 -12.27 3.48
CA PRO A 54 14.79 -13.29 3.02
C PRO A 54 14.38 -13.86 1.66
N LYS A 55 15.36 -14.18 0.81
CA LYS A 55 15.09 -14.74 -0.53
C LYS A 55 14.70 -16.21 -0.42
N ASN A 56 13.44 -16.53 -0.71
CA ASN A 56 12.91 -17.88 -0.86
C ASN A 56 11.84 -17.88 -1.97
N ARG A 57 11.35 -19.05 -2.42
CA ARG A 57 10.39 -19.13 -3.54
C ARG A 57 9.12 -18.31 -3.32
N LEU A 58 8.59 -18.27 -2.09
CA LEU A 58 7.40 -17.49 -1.75
C LEU A 58 7.68 -15.99 -1.80
N ASN A 59 8.81 -15.54 -1.24
CA ASN A 59 9.19 -14.14 -1.24
C ASN A 59 9.62 -13.66 -2.63
N SER A 60 10.10 -14.54 -3.51
CA SER A 60 10.28 -14.21 -4.93
C SER A 60 8.95 -13.90 -5.61
N ALA A 61 7.91 -14.71 -5.39
CA ALA A 61 6.56 -14.43 -5.91
C ALA A 61 5.99 -13.15 -5.28
N ALA A 62 6.17 -12.95 -3.97
CA ALA A 62 5.78 -11.75 -3.26
C ALA A 62 6.45 -10.49 -3.84
N SER A 63 7.72 -10.56 -4.21
CA SER A 63 8.43 -9.45 -4.83
C SER A 63 7.89 -9.09 -6.20
N VAL A 64 7.54 -10.08 -7.03
CA VAL A 64 6.87 -9.85 -8.32
C VAL A 64 5.52 -9.16 -8.10
N LEU A 65 4.70 -9.67 -7.19
CA LEU A 65 3.39 -9.09 -6.87
C LEU A 65 3.51 -7.65 -6.34
N THR A 66 4.46 -7.42 -5.44
CA THR A 66 4.72 -6.08 -4.88
C THR A 66 5.13 -5.11 -5.99
N SER A 67 6.04 -5.50 -6.87
CA SER A 67 6.48 -4.67 -8.00
C SER A 67 5.32 -4.32 -8.95
N LEU A 68 4.51 -5.32 -9.33
CA LEU A 68 3.32 -5.08 -10.16
C LEU A 68 2.32 -4.15 -9.46
N GLY A 69 2.13 -4.33 -8.15
CA GLY A 69 1.27 -3.49 -7.33
C GLY A 69 1.73 -2.04 -7.23
N VAL A 70 3.05 -1.80 -7.12
CA VAL A 70 3.63 -0.45 -7.15
C VAL A 70 3.41 0.20 -8.52
N ILE A 71 3.69 -0.52 -9.61
CA ILE A 71 3.44 -0.01 -10.98
C ILE A 71 1.96 0.38 -11.15
N ALA A 72 1.05 -0.46 -10.66
CA ALA A 72 -0.37 -0.17 -10.72
C ALA A 72 -0.77 1.03 -9.86
N HIS A 73 -0.22 1.16 -8.64
CA HIS A 73 -0.45 2.33 -7.77
C HIS A 73 0.06 3.63 -8.39
N ILE A 74 1.19 3.60 -9.10
CA ILE A 74 1.68 4.76 -9.85
C ILE A 74 0.64 5.17 -10.91
N GLY A 75 0.11 4.21 -11.66
CA GLY A 75 -0.96 4.47 -12.64
C GLY A 75 -2.24 5.01 -12.00
N LEU A 76 -2.70 4.42 -10.88
CA LEU A 76 -3.86 4.90 -10.15
C LEU A 76 -3.68 6.34 -9.67
N CYS A 77 -2.58 6.65 -8.97
CA CYS A 77 -2.31 8.00 -8.48
C CYS A 77 -2.19 9.00 -9.62
N THR A 78 -1.67 8.59 -10.78
CA THR A 78 -1.62 9.44 -11.98
C THR A 78 -3.02 9.80 -12.47
N ILE A 79 -3.93 8.82 -12.52
CA ILE A 79 -5.34 9.04 -12.85
C ILE A 79 -5.98 9.99 -11.83
N ASP A 80 -5.74 9.77 -10.54
CA ASP A 80 -6.28 10.59 -9.46
C ASP A 80 -5.79 12.04 -9.55
N PHE A 81 -4.52 12.28 -9.88
CA PHE A 81 -4.00 13.64 -10.10
C PHE A 81 -4.65 14.34 -11.29
N ILE A 82 -4.86 13.62 -12.40
CA ILE A 82 -5.59 14.17 -13.55
C ILE A 82 -7.03 14.52 -13.13
N MET A 83 -7.71 13.62 -12.41
CA MET A 83 -9.08 13.85 -11.94
C MET A 83 -9.16 15.03 -10.95
N SER A 84 -8.16 15.18 -10.09
CA SER A 84 -8.02 16.28 -9.12
C SER A 84 -7.74 17.63 -9.81
N SER A 85 -7.02 17.62 -10.95
CA SER A 85 -6.70 18.82 -11.72
C SER A 85 -7.93 19.56 -12.27
N PHE A 86 -9.07 18.88 -12.44
CA PHE A 86 -10.34 19.49 -12.86
C PHE A 86 -11.01 20.33 -11.75
N GLY A 87 -10.51 20.32 -10.52
CA GLY A 87 -11.01 21.18 -9.44
C GLY A 87 -12.48 20.90 -9.10
N ASN A 88 -13.36 21.85 -9.39
CA ASN A 88 -14.81 21.72 -9.14
C ASN A 88 -15.62 21.38 -10.41
N ASP A 89 -14.97 21.11 -11.56
CA ASP A 89 -15.65 20.71 -12.78
C ASP A 89 -16.04 19.23 -12.74
N GLU A 90 -17.20 18.97 -12.13
CA GLU A 90 -17.73 17.62 -12.00
C GLU A 90 -18.14 17.00 -13.35
N THR A 91 -18.43 17.81 -14.37
CA THR A 91 -18.79 17.32 -15.72
C THR A 91 -17.57 16.72 -16.40
N ALA A 92 -16.43 17.41 -16.36
CA ALA A 92 -15.17 16.92 -16.91
C ALA A 92 -14.68 15.65 -16.18
N LYS A 93 -14.80 15.61 -14.85
CA LYS A 93 -14.48 14.41 -14.06
C LYS A 93 -15.36 13.22 -14.43
N ALA A 94 -16.67 13.44 -14.59
CA ALA A 94 -17.60 12.39 -14.99
C ALA A 94 -17.28 11.84 -16.39
N ALA A 95 -16.94 12.72 -17.34
CA ALA A 95 -16.53 12.32 -18.68
C ALA A 95 -15.25 11.46 -18.66
N LEU A 96 -14.23 11.87 -17.90
CA LEU A 96 -13.00 11.07 -17.73
C LEU A 96 -13.30 9.72 -17.07
N SER A 97 -14.10 9.70 -16.00
CA SER A 97 -14.49 8.47 -15.31
C SER A 97 -15.21 7.50 -16.25
N ASN A 98 -16.10 8.00 -17.11
CA ASN A 98 -16.79 7.21 -18.11
C ASN A 98 -15.81 6.66 -19.18
N GLN A 99 -14.87 7.48 -19.65
CA GLN A 99 -13.85 7.03 -20.60
C GLN A 99 -12.97 5.91 -20.02
N ILE A 100 -12.52 6.04 -18.78
CA ILE A 100 -11.73 5.02 -18.08
C ILE A 100 -12.55 3.74 -17.91
N SER A 101 -13.81 3.87 -17.49
CA SER A 101 -14.72 2.73 -17.30
C SER A 101 -14.98 1.95 -18.59
N ASN A 102 -14.98 2.63 -19.75
CA ASN A 102 -15.12 2.02 -21.06
C ASN A 102 -13.78 1.58 -21.69
N SER A 103 -12.66 1.71 -20.98
CA SER A 103 -11.33 1.34 -21.45
C SER A 103 -10.74 0.21 -20.59
N PRO A 104 -11.07 -1.07 -20.86
CA PRO A 104 -10.61 -2.21 -20.06
C PRO A 104 -9.09 -2.28 -19.85
N SER A 105 -8.31 -1.86 -20.84
CA SER A 105 -6.85 -1.81 -20.80
C SER A 105 -6.28 -0.81 -19.79
N ILE A 106 -7.10 0.11 -19.28
CA ILE A 106 -6.75 1.06 -18.22
C ILE A 106 -7.46 0.66 -16.92
N LEU A 107 -8.76 0.39 -16.99
CA LEU A 107 -9.61 0.08 -15.84
C LEU A 107 -9.07 -1.10 -15.01
N TYR A 108 -8.84 -2.24 -15.64
CA TYR A 108 -8.42 -3.43 -14.91
C TYR A 108 -7.02 -3.32 -14.30
N PRO A 109 -5.97 -2.96 -15.06
CA PRO A 109 -4.62 -2.92 -14.50
C PRO A 109 -4.41 -1.79 -13.49
N PHE A 110 -5.07 -0.65 -13.62
CA PHE A 110 -4.75 0.53 -12.78
C PHE A 110 -5.83 0.86 -11.76
N VAL A 111 -7.09 0.48 -11.94
CA VAL A 111 -8.18 0.87 -11.04
C VAL A 111 -8.71 -0.32 -10.24
N VAL A 112 -8.98 -1.45 -10.90
CA VAL A 112 -9.70 -2.57 -10.27
C VAL A 112 -8.75 -3.58 -9.60
N VAL A 113 -7.77 -4.10 -10.34
CA VAL A 113 -6.98 -5.26 -9.89
C VAL A 113 -5.59 -4.87 -9.43
N GLY A 114 -4.88 -4.05 -10.22
CA GLY A 114 -3.46 -3.83 -9.99
C GLY A 114 -3.13 -3.20 -8.64
N PRO A 115 -3.83 -2.16 -8.16
CA PRO A 115 -3.54 -1.59 -6.85
C PRO A 115 -3.61 -2.65 -5.73
N SER A 116 -4.55 -3.59 -5.79
CA SER A 116 -4.66 -4.67 -4.81
C SER A 116 -3.44 -5.59 -4.77
N LEU A 117 -2.67 -5.71 -5.87
CA LEU A 117 -1.46 -6.53 -5.92
C LEU A 117 -0.38 -6.04 -4.94
N LEU A 118 -0.36 -4.74 -4.60
CA LEU A 118 0.59 -4.22 -3.61
C LEU A 118 0.32 -4.83 -2.23
N PHE A 119 -0.95 -4.83 -1.83
CA PHE A 119 -1.39 -5.41 -0.56
C PHE A 119 -1.20 -6.92 -0.52
N ILE A 120 -1.49 -7.61 -1.62
CA ILE A 120 -1.30 -9.05 -1.73
C ILE A 120 0.20 -9.37 -1.66
N GLY A 121 1.05 -8.68 -2.42
CA GLY A 121 2.50 -8.91 -2.40
C GLY A 121 3.10 -8.75 -0.99
N LEU A 122 2.74 -7.67 -0.29
CA LEU A 122 3.19 -7.42 1.07
C LEU A 122 2.60 -8.44 2.08
N ALA A 123 1.36 -8.89 1.89
CA ALA A 123 0.77 -9.94 2.70
C ALA A 123 1.45 -11.30 2.48
N VAL A 124 1.84 -11.65 1.25
CA VAL A 124 2.60 -12.88 0.95
C VAL A 124 3.99 -12.82 1.58
N HIS A 125 4.67 -11.67 1.52
CA HIS A 125 5.93 -11.45 2.24
C HIS A 125 5.76 -11.69 3.75
N ALA A 126 4.69 -11.17 4.35
CA ALA A 126 4.38 -11.40 5.76
C ALA A 126 3.98 -12.85 6.07
N PHE A 127 3.28 -13.52 5.15
CA PHE A 127 2.84 -14.91 5.30
C PHE A 127 4.01 -15.88 5.41
N ALA A 128 5.15 -15.58 4.79
CA ALA A 128 6.38 -16.37 4.97
C ALA A 128 6.82 -16.48 6.44
N PHE A 129 6.38 -15.56 7.31
CA PHE A 129 6.68 -15.56 8.74
C PHE A 129 5.58 -16.18 9.60
N VAL A 130 4.50 -16.73 9.03
CA VAL A 130 3.35 -17.24 9.80
C VAL A 130 3.72 -18.30 10.85
N LYS A 131 4.77 -19.10 10.59
CA LYS A 131 5.26 -20.12 11.54
C LYS A 131 6.15 -19.55 12.66
N THR A 132 6.74 -18.37 12.46
CA THR A 132 7.74 -17.80 13.39
C THR A 132 7.25 -16.56 14.14
N ASP A 133 6.29 -15.85 13.57
CA ASP A 133 5.68 -14.62 14.06
C ASP A 133 4.19 -14.59 13.67
N THR A 134 3.45 -15.63 14.08
CA THR A 134 2.06 -15.87 13.67
C THR A 134 1.16 -14.67 13.86
N ILE A 135 1.19 -14.04 15.05
CA ILE A 135 0.32 -12.88 15.35
C ILE A 135 0.58 -11.74 14.37
N LYS A 136 1.85 -11.36 14.15
CA LYS A 136 2.20 -10.24 13.28
C LYS A 136 1.92 -10.54 11.81
N SER A 137 2.18 -11.77 11.39
CA SER A 137 1.88 -12.25 10.04
C SER A 137 0.36 -12.20 9.77
N LEU A 138 -0.45 -12.71 10.70
CA LEU A 138 -1.90 -12.68 10.61
C LEU A 138 -2.46 -11.26 10.65
N MET A 139 -1.88 -10.36 11.46
CA MET A 139 -2.25 -8.94 11.43
C MET A 139 -2.16 -8.37 10.02
N VAL A 140 -1.08 -8.63 9.28
CA VAL A 140 -0.91 -8.12 7.91
C VAL A 140 -1.90 -8.78 6.95
N VAL A 141 -2.05 -10.11 7.01
CA VAL A 141 -2.91 -10.87 6.08
C VAL A 141 -4.39 -10.51 6.25
N PHE A 142 -4.88 -10.42 7.49
CA PHE A 142 -6.27 -10.04 7.73
C PHE A 142 -6.51 -8.55 7.48
N ALA A 143 -5.55 -7.70 7.85
CA ALA A 143 -5.69 -6.27 7.61
C ALA A 143 -5.70 -5.92 6.12
N SER A 144 -4.91 -6.61 5.28
CA SER A 144 -4.94 -6.39 3.82
C SER A 144 -6.30 -6.71 3.22
N ALA A 145 -6.91 -7.82 3.64
CA ALA A 145 -8.28 -8.18 3.25
C ALA A 145 -9.30 -7.16 3.78
N ALA A 146 -9.14 -6.71 5.04
CA ALA A 146 -10.02 -5.73 5.67
C ALA A 146 -9.95 -4.35 5.01
N ILE A 147 -8.78 -3.93 4.49
CA ILE A 147 -8.65 -2.70 3.68
C ILE A 147 -9.52 -2.79 2.44
N GLY A 148 -9.39 -3.89 1.67
CA GLY A 148 -10.21 -4.12 0.48
C GLY A 148 -11.70 -4.17 0.80
N PHE A 149 -12.09 -4.91 1.84
CA PHE A 149 -13.49 -5.00 2.27
C PHE A 149 -14.05 -3.64 2.71
N SER A 150 -13.27 -2.86 3.47
CA SER A 150 -13.68 -1.54 3.94
C SER A 150 -13.88 -0.55 2.80
N PHE A 151 -13.04 -0.63 1.76
CA PHE A 151 -13.11 0.23 0.59
C PHE A 151 -14.26 -0.17 -0.35
N PHE A 152 -14.33 -1.44 -0.76
CA PHE A 152 -15.28 -1.89 -1.77
C PHE A 152 -16.69 -2.14 -1.24
N VAL A 153 -16.81 -2.70 -0.03
CA VAL A 153 -18.11 -3.13 0.52
C VAL A 153 -18.69 -2.06 1.43
N LEU A 154 -17.93 -1.64 2.45
CA LEU A 154 -18.44 -0.71 3.47
C LEU A 154 -18.40 0.76 3.02
N LYS A 155 -17.55 1.09 2.04
CA LYS A 155 -17.27 2.48 1.61
C LYS A 155 -16.99 3.41 2.80
N ASN A 156 -16.32 2.90 3.83
CA ASN A 156 -16.09 3.59 5.09
C ASN A 156 -14.61 3.93 5.25
N GLY A 157 -14.29 5.22 5.13
CA GLY A 157 -12.92 5.74 5.21
C GLY A 157 -12.26 5.51 6.58
N ILE A 158 -13.02 5.48 7.67
CA ILE A 158 -12.50 5.23 9.03
C ILE A 158 -12.09 3.76 9.18
N CYS A 159 -12.96 2.82 8.76
CA CYS A 159 -12.64 1.40 8.77
C CYS A 159 -11.43 1.09 7.89
N MET A 160 -11.34 1.73 6.73
CA MET A 160 -10.21 1.62 5.82
C MET A 160 -8.91 2.09 6.47
N PHE A 161 -8.92 3.25 7.13
CA PHE A 161 -7.76 3.77 7.86
C PHE A 161 -7.33 2.88 9.02
N LEU A 162 -8.28 2.41 9.84
CA LEU A 162 -7.98 1.49 10.95
C LEU A 162 -7.38 0.17 10.45
N SER A 163 -7.90 -0.36 9.33
CA SER A 163 -7.33 -1.55 8.70
C SER A 163 -5.91 -1.27 8.20
N CYS A 164 -5.67 -0.12 7.57
CA CYS A 164 -4.33 0.30 7.14
C CYS A 164 -3.36 0.46 8.33
N LEU A 165 -3.82 1.00 9.46
CA LEU A 165 -3.03 1.12 10.68
C LEU A 165 -2.56 -0.25 11.18
N VAL A 166 -3.47 -1.23 11.27
CA VAL A 166 -3.12 -2.61 11.68
C VAL A 166 -2.14 -3.25 10.70
N PHE A 167 -2.36 -3.05 9.39
CA PHE A 167 -1.48 -3.55 8.33
C PHE A 167 -0.06 -3.00 8.46
N VAL A 168 0.07 -1.68 8.60
CA VAL A 168 1.35 -0.98 8.74
C VAL A 168 2.08 -1.39 10.02
N LEU A 169 1.36 -1.50 11.15
CA LEU A 169 1.93 -1.97 12.41
C LEU A 169 2.45 -3.40 12.29
N GLY A 170 1.69 -4.30 11.66
CA GLY A 170 2.10 -5.69 11.43
C GLY A 170 3.41 -5.79 10.64
N LEU A 171 3.51 -5.07 9.51
CA LEU A 171 4.72 -5.04 8.68
C LEU A 171 5.91 -4.39 9.41
N GLY A 172 5.70 -3.27 10.09
CA GLY A 172 6.73 -2.59 10.87
C GLY A 172 7.31 -3.48 11.98
N LEU A 173 6.45 -4.21 12.70
CA LEU A 173 6.88 -5.15 13.75
C LEU A 173 7.63 -6.36 13.20
N LEU A 174 7.24 -6.87 12.03
CA LEU A 174 7.97 -7.95 11.34
C LEU A 174 9.36 -7.48 10.91
N LEU A 175 9.44 -6.31 10.30
CA LEU A 175 10.68 -5.72 9.82
C LEU A 175 11.69 -5.47 10.96
N CYS A 176 11.23 -4.90 12.08
CA CYS A 176 12.08 -4.65 13.24
C CYS A 176 12.65 -5.93 13.86
N LYS A 177 11.91 -7.05 13.85
CA LYS A 177 12.41 -8.33 14.38
C LYS A 177 13.38 -9.01 13.43
N ASN A 178 13.17 -8.90 12.11
CA ASN A 178 14.03 -9.54 11.13
C ASN A 178 15.47 -8.98 11.21
N ASP A 179 15.59 -7.68 11.50
CA ASP A 179 16.87 -7.03 11.82
C ASP A 179 17.55 -7.63 13.05
N ILE A 180 16.81 -7.86 14.14
CA ILE A 180 17.36 -8.44 15.38
C ILE A 180 17.91 -9.85 15.11
N LYS A 181 17.24 -10.64 14.26
CA LYS A 181 17.73 -11.97 13.86
C LYS A 181 18.98 -11.89 12.98
N LYS A 182 19.05 -10.97 12.01
CA LYS A 182 20.26 -10.74 11.19
C LYS A 182 21.46 -10.29 12.03
N VAL A 183 21.26 -9.36 12.97
CA VAL A 183 22.33 -8.87 13.86
C VAL A 183 22.84 -9.99 14.78
N LYS A 184 21.93 -10.80 15.35
CA LYS A 184 22.35 -11.95 16.17
C LYS A 184 23.10 -13.00 15.34
N GLY A 185 22.64 -13.31 14.12
CA GLY A 185 23.32 -14.26 13.24
C GLY A 185 24.76 -13.88 12.88
N ASN A 186 25.02 -12.57 12.69
CA ASN A 186 26.37 -12.07 12.38
C ASN A 186 27.29 -11.94 13.61
N LEU A 187 26.77 -12.01 14.85
CA LEU A 187 27.59 -11.96 16.07
C LEU A 187 28.14 -13.33 16.49
N TYR A 188 27.66 -14.41 15.86
CA TYR A 188 28.11 -15.80 16.11
C TYR A 188 28.94 -16.36 14.94
N ILE A 189 29.52 -15.50 14.11
CA ILE A 189 30.48 -15.85 13.05
C ILE A 189 31.82 -15.19 13.38
#